data_AF-A0A328L714-F1
#
_entry.id   AF-A0A328L714-F1
#
_cell.length_a   1.000
_cell.length_b   1.000
_cell.length_c   1.000
_cell.angle_alpha   90.00
_cell.angle_beta   90.00
_cell.angle_gamma   90.00
#
_symmetry.space_group_name_H-M   'P 1'
#
loop_
_entity.id
_entity.type
_entity.pdbx_description
1 polymer ?
#
loop_
_entity_poly.entity_id
_entity_poly.type
_entity_poly.pdbx_seq_one_letter_code
_entity_poly.pdbx_strand_id
1 'polypeptide(L)'
;LGGRTLGKALPFESERVKIVKVDNTTDDPLRNLDDNFTLVVNAVNDPQDRLLLSAVRKKIPLVDITRWTERFKSSIDRLKNVEVQSPVVLASGWMGGTAALFSKIYSKDLQEVTVDINALYSLQD
;
A
#
# COMPACT_ATOMS: atom_id res chain seq x y z
N LEU A 1 -8.05 -12.78 -0.59
CA LEU A 1 -8.62 -11.43 -0.38
C LEU A 1 -8.81 -11.19 1.11
N GLY A 2 -8.21 -10.12 1.64
CA GLY A 2 -8.18 -9.83 3.07
C GLY A 2 -9.12 -8.69 3.45
N GLY A 3 -9.77 -8.80 4.61
CA GLY A 3 -10.56 -7.70 5.17
C GLY A 3 -11.09 -7.95 6.57
N ARG A 4 -11.56 -6.87 7.22
CA ARG A 4 -12.09 -6.92 8.60
C ARG A 4 -13.39 -7.71 8.69
N THR A 5 -14.24 -7.59 7.68
CA THR A 5 -15.56 -8.25 7.60
C THR A 5 -15.56 -9.30 6.50
N LEU A 6 -15.43 -10.58 6.88
CA LEU A 6 -15.32 -11.69 5.93
C LEU A 6 -16.53 -11.77 4.98
N GLY A 7 -17.73 -11.47 5.47
CA GLY A 7 -18.97 -11.53 4.68
C GLY A 7 -18.94 -10.72 3.38
N LYS A 8 -18.23 -9.59 3.35
CA LYS A 8 -18.10 -8.74 2.15
C LYS A 8 -17.26 -9.39 1.04
N ALA A 9 -16.39 -10.32 1.43
CA ALA A 9 -15.42 -10.97 0.57
C ALA A 9 -15.90 -12.35 0.07
N LEU A 10 -16.90 -12.94 0.73
CA LEU A 10 -17.46 -14.26 0.38
C LEU A 10 -17.88 -14.40 -1.09
N PRO A 11 -18.51 -13.39 -1.74
CA PRO A 11 -18.88 -13.52 -3.15
C PRO A 11 -17.69 -13.71 -4.12
N PHE A 12 -16.46 -13.43 -3.67
CA PHE A 12 -15.24 -13.55 -4.46
C PHE A 12 -14.46 -14.83 -4.14
N GLU A 13 -14.93 -15.66 -3.22
CA GLU A 13 -14.26 -16.91 -2.85
C GLU A 13 -14.26 -17.90 -4.03
N SER A 14 -13.11 -18.53 -4.27
CA SER A 14 -12.93 -19.52 -5.33
C SER A 14 -11.69 -20.37 -5.04
N GLU A 15 -11.41 -21.37 -5.88
CA GLU A 15 -10.16 -22.16 -5.80
C GLU A 15 -8.90 -21.29 -5.81
N ARG A 16 -8.94 -20.12 -6.46
CA ARG A 16 -7.81 -19.19 -6.57
C ARG A 16 -7.85 -18.04 -5.57
N VAL A 17 -8.97 -17.86 -4.87
CA VAL A 17 -9.18 -16.72 -3.96
C VAL A 17 -9.66 -17.23 -2.62
N LYS A 18 -8.73 -17.32 -1.67
CA LYS A 18 -9.05 -17.59 -0.26
C LYS A 18 -9.40 -16.30 0.46
N ILE A 19 -10.41 -16.35 1.32
CA ILE A 19 -10.80 -15.20 2.15
C ILE A 19 -10.08 -15.27 3.49
N VAL A 20 -9.43 -14.18 3.89
CA VAL A 20 -8.68 -14.12 5.16
C VAL A 20 -9.08 -12.90 5.98
N LYS A 21 -9.09 -13.05 7.31
CA LYS A 21 -9.37 -11.94 8.21
C LYS A 21 -8.10 -11.11 8.36
N VAL A 22 -8.15 -9.86 7.89
CA VAL A 22 -7.06 -8.88 8.05
C VAL A 22 -7.70 -7.57 8.51
N ASP A 23 -7.28 -7.08 9.67
CA ASP A 23 -7.78 -5.84 10.27
C ASP A 23 -6.61 -4.91 10.58
N ASN A 24 -6.47 -3.86 9.78
CA ASN A 24 -5.41 -2.87 9.93
C ASN A 24 -5.57 -1.95 11.15
N THR A 25 -6.64 -2.12 11.92
CA THR A 25 -6.81 -1.48 13.24
C THR A 25 -6.26 -2.33 14.39
N THR A 26 -5.64 -3.48 14.10
CA THR A 26 -4.93 -4.30 15.09
C THR A 26 -3.43 -4.04 15.05
N ASP A 27 -2.72 -4.28 16.15
CA ASP A 27 -1.29 -3.96 16.26
C ASP A 27 -0.39 -4.78 15.31
N ASP A 28 -0.80 -6.01 14.99
CA ASP A 28 -0.16 -6.86 13.98
C ASP A 28 -1.22 -7.52 13.08
N PRO A 29 -1.63 -6.86 11.97
CA PRO A 29 -2.70 -7.33 11.10
C PRO A 29 -2.43 -8.65 10.40
N LEU A 30 -1.16 -9.05 10.23
CA LEU A 30 -0.77 -10.26 9.51
C LEU A 30 -0.31 -11.38 10.45
N ARG A 31 -0.42 -11.22 11.78
CA ARG A 31 0.04 -12.19 12.78
C ARG A 31 -0.39 -13.63 12.52
N ASN A 32 -1.64 -13.82 12.08
CA ASN A 32 -2.28 -15.13 11.90
C ASN A 32 -2.19 -15.66 10.46
N LEU A 33 -1.52 -14.95 9.56
CA LEU A 33 -1.28 -15.45 8.21
C LEU A 33 -0.09 -16.41 8.22
N ASP A 34 -0.19 -17.46 7.42
CA ASP A 34 0.89 -18.42 7.19
C ASP A 34 2.05 -17.79 6.40
N ASP A 35 3.16 -18.51 6.27
CA ASP A 35 4.35 -18.01 5.59
C ASP A 35 4.26 -18.11 4.05
N ASN A 36 3.11 -18.50 3.49
CA ASN A 36 2.94 -18.69 2.05
C ASN A 36 2.57 -17.39 1.30
N PHE A 37 2.41 -16.27 2.00
CA PHE A 37 2.11 -14.98 1.40
C PHE A 37 3.38 -14.29 0.89
N THR A 38 3.47 -14.09 -0.42
CA THR A 38 4.66 -13.52 -1.07
C THR A 38 4.53 -12.03 -1.41
N LEU A 39 3.33 -11.44 -1.26
CA LEU A 39 3.05 -10.04 -1.59
C LEU A 39 1.79 -9.57 -0.85
N VAL A 40 1.83 -8.33 -0.34
CA VAL A 40 0.65 -7.59 0.09
C VAL A 40 0.36 -6.48 -0.92
N VAL A 41 -0.84 -6.49 -1.49
CA VAL A 41 -1.39 -5.33 -2.22
C VAL A 41 -2.41 -4.67 -1.30
N ASN A 42 -2.03 -3.53 -0.71
CA ASN A 42 -2.90 -2.79 0.18
C ASN A 42 -3.83 -1.86 -0.62
N ALA A 43 -5.11 -2.20 -0.64
CA ALA A 43 -6.17 -1.45 -1.30
C ALA A 43 -7.12 -0.78 -0.29
N VAL A 44 -6.69 -0.60 0.96
CA VAL A 44 -7.46 0.08 2.01
C VAL A 44 -6.59 1.03 2.82
N ASN A 45 -7.16 2.14 3.27
CA ASN A 45 -6.43 3.12 4.08
C ASN A 45 -5.81 2.48 5.33
N ASP A 46 -4.51 2.65 5.52
CA ASP A 46 -3.75 2.21 6.71
C ASP A 46 -3.22 3.43 7.49
N PRO A 47 -4.09 4.18 8.20
CA PRO A 47 -3.74 5.48 8.79
C PRO A 47 -2.73 5.40 9.94
N GLN A 48 -2.40 4.20 10.41
CA GLN A 48 -1.47 3.98 11.51
C GLN A 48 -0.30 3.09 11.09
N ASP A 49 -0.10 2.90 9.78
CA ASP A 49 0.97 2.08 9.20
C ASP A 49 1.10 0.68 9.82
N ARG A 50 0.00 0.14 10.35
CA ARG A 50 0.00 -1.13 11.09
C ARG A 50 0.17 -2.29 10.11
N LEU A 51 -0.51 -2.22 8.97
CA LEU A 51 -0.33 -3.19 7.90
C LEU A 51 1.06 -3.04 7.26
N LEU A 52 1.51 -1.81 7.02
CA LEU A 52 2.86 -1.53 6.50
C LEU A 52 3.95 -2.15 7.40
N LEU A 53 3.94 -1.84 8.70
CA LEU A 53 4.97 -2.34 9.61
C LEU A 53 4.88 -3.85 9.84
N SER A 54 3.66 -4.42 9.86
CA SER A 54 3.47 -5.87 9.96
C SER A 54 4.07 -6.60 8.75
N ALA A 55 3.84 -6.10 7.53
CA ALA A 55 4.42 -6.67 6.31
C ALA A 55 5.94 -6.60 6.31
N VAL A 56 6.52 -5.43 6.65
CA VAL A 56 7.98 -5.24 6.73
C VAL A 56 8.62 -6.17 7.75
N ARG A 57 8.06 -6.29 8.95
CA ARG A 57 8.57 -7.20 10.00
C ARG A 57 8.52 -8.67 9.57
N LYS A 58 7.47 -9.07 8.85
CA LYS A 58 7.34 -10.40 8.26
C LYS A 58 8.12 -10.58 6.95
N LYS A 59 8.83 -9.54 6.49
CA LYS A 59 9.62 -9.54 5.25
C LYS A 59 8.78 -9.86 4.01
N ILE A 60 7.51 -9.46 4.03
CA ILE A 60 6.60 -9.61 2.89
C ILE A 60 6.67 -8.31 2.08
N PRO A 61 6.94 -8.36 0.77
CA PRO A 61 6.85 -7.19 -0.12
C PRO A 61 5.46 -6.56 -0.04
N LEU A 62 5.40 -5.22 -0.11
CA LEU A 62 4.13 -4.48 -0.01
C LEU A 62 4.01 -3.40 -1.08
N VAL A 63 2.86 -3.36 -1.74
CA VAL A 63 2.43 -2.27 -2.62
C VAL A 63 1.20 -1.62 -2.01
N ASP A 64 1.28 -0.35 -1.63
CA ASP A 64 0.15 0.44 -1.12
C ASP A 64 -0.38 1.39 -2.19
N ILE A 65 -1.63 1.21 -2.61
CA ILE A 65 -2.27 2.04 -3.64
C ILE A 65 -3.26 3.08 -3.08
N THR A 66 -3.38 3.19 -1.75
CA THR A 66 -4.43 4.00 -1.10
C THR A 66 -3.95 5.07 -0.12
N ARG A 67 -2.68 5.05 0.25
CA ARG A 67 -2.10 5.98 1.23
C ARG A 67 -2.03 7.45 0.76
N TRP A 68 -2.62 8.34 1.55
CA TRP A 68 -2.69 9.75 1.18
C TRP A 68 -1.30 10.42 1.11
N THR A 69 -1.14 11.35 0.17
CA THR A 69 0.13 12.05 -0.11
C THR A 69 0.72 12.69 1.15
N GLU A 70 -0.11 13.26 2.00
CA GLU A 70 0.29 13.92 3.25
C GLU A 70 0.94 12.96 4.24
N ARG A 71 0.63 11.66 4.13
CA ARG A 71 1.14 10.59 4.99
C ARG A 71 2.40 9.92 4.46
N PHE A 72 2.87 10.26 3.26
CA PHE A 72 4.10 9.67 2.71
C PHE A 72 5.30 9.94 3.63
N LYS A 73 5.50 11.20 4.02
CA LYS A 73 6.64 11.60 4.86
C LYS A 73 6.64 10.84 6.19
N SER A 74 5.49 10.81 6.88
CA SER A 74 5.37 10.09 8.16
C SER A 74 5.61 8.58 8.01
N SER A 75 5.15 7.99 6.91
CA SER A 75 5.35 6.56 6.63
C SER A 75 6.82 6.24 6.39
N ILE A 76 7.50 7.05 5.58
CA ILE A 76 8.92 6.93 5.30
C ILE A 76 9.73 7.10 6.59
N ASP A 77 9.39 8.07 7.43
CA ASP A 77 10.10 8.29 8.70
C ASP A 77 9.91 7.12 9.67
N ARG A 78 8.75 6.47 9.69
CA ARG A 78 8.54 5.25 10.48
C ARG A 78 9.34 4.07 9.92
N LEU A 79 9.45 3.94 8.61
CA LEU A 79 10.25 2.91 7.97
C LEU A 79 11.75 3.04 8.27
N LYS A 80 12.26 4.26 8.49
CA LYS A 80 13.67 4.46 8.91
C LYS A 80 13.99 3.82 10.27
N ASN A 81 12.99 3.59 11.11
CA ASN A 81 13.15 3.01 12.45
C ASN A 81 12.96 1.49 12.49
N VAL A 82 12.80 0.85 11.33
CA VAL A 82 12.68 -0.61 11.21
C VAL A 82 13.60 -1.12 10.11
N GLU A 83 14.05 -2.36 10.24
CA GLU A 83 14.85 -2.98 9.21
C GLU A 83 13.97 -3.38 8.02
N VAL A 84 14.18 -2.76 6.87
CA VAL A 84 13.42 -3.01 5.65
C VAL A 84 14.16 -4.04 4.79
N GLN A 85 13.77 -5.31 4.92
CA GLN A 85 14.35 -6.43 4.15
C GLN A 85 13.48 -6.87 2.97
N SER A 86 12.30 -6.27 2.78
CA SER A 86 11.42 -6.51 1.65
C SER A 86 11.07 -5.20 0.92
N PRO A 87 10.85 -5.22 -0.41
CA PRO A 87 10.45 -4.03 -1.14
C PRO A 87 9.13 -3.44 -0.63
N VAL A 88 9.11 -2.12 -0.44
CA VAL A 88 7.90 -1.34 -0.15
C VAL A 88 7.70 -0.33 -1.26
N VAL A 89 6.53 -0.38 -1.89
CA VAL A 89 6.10 0.59 -2.91
C VAL A 89 4.91 1.36 -2.38
N LEU A 90 5.10 2.65 -2.10
CA LEU A 90 4.02 3.58 -1.79
C LEU A 90 3.48 4.16 -3.10
N ALA A 91 2.62 3.41 -3.78
CA ALA A 91 2.05 3.73 -5.08
C ALA A 91 0.78 4.58 -4.98
N SER A 92 0.64 5.37 -3.92
CA SER A 92 -0.64 6.00 -3.57
C SER A 92 -0.76 7.47 -3.99
N GLY A 93 0.07 7.88 -4.96
CA GLY A 93 -0.19 9.07 -5.76
C GLY A 93 -1.42 8.90 -6.65
N TRP A 94 -1.82 9.96 -7.36
CA TRP A 94 -3.00 9.97 -8.22
C TRP A 94 -3.05 8.75 -9.18
N MET A 95 -4.22 8.10 -9.28
CA MET A 95 -4.44 6.85 -10.01
C MET A 95 -3.46 5.72 -9.66
N GLY A 96 -3.13 5.51 -8.39
CA GLY A 96 -2.26 4.40 -7.98
C GLY A 96 -0.82 4.54 -8.49
N GLY A 97 -0.32 5.78 -8.59
CA GLY A 97 1.03 6.06 -9.08
C GLY A 97 1.19 6.01 -10.60
N THR A 98 0.11 5.79 -11.36
CA THR A 98 0.13 5.75 -12.83
C THR A 98 0.73 7.02 -13.43
N ALA A 99 0.35 8.19 -12.93
CA ALA A 99 0.90 9.47 -13.42
C ALA A 99 2.41 9.56 -13.17
N ALA A 100 2.89 9.13 -12.00
CA ALA A 100 4.31 9.10 -11.68
C ALA A 100 5.08 8.10 -12.55
N LEU A 101 4.49 6.94 -12.83
CA LEU A 101 5.08 5.93 -13.71
C LEU A 101 5.23 6.45 -15.14
N PHE A 102 4.18 7.03 -15.72
CA PHE A 102 4.28 7.63 -17.06
C PHE A 102 5.26 8.78 -17.09
N SER A 103 5.24 9.66 -16.09
CA SER A 103 6.22 10.73 -15.94
C SER A 103 7.64 10.18 -15.99
N LYS A 104 7.91 9.08 -15.28
CA LYS A 104 9.22 8.41 -15.30
C LYS A 104 9.57 7.81 -16.67
N ILE A 105 8.62 7.18 -17.34
CA ILE A 105 8.84 6.55 -18.66
C ILE A 105 9.15 7.62 -19.72
N TYR A 106 8.35 8.69 -19.78
CA TYR A 106 8.47 9.72 -20.81
C TYR A 106 9.58 10.74 -20.53
N SER A 107 10.05 10.86 -19.29
CA SER A 107 11.20 11.72 -18.95
C SER A 107 12.56 11.03 -19.13
N LYS A 108 12.60 9.75 -19.52
CA LYS A 108 13.82 8.94 -19.53
C LYS A 108 14.99 9.57 -20.29
N ASP A 109 14.69 10.18 -21.44
CA ASP A 109 15.70 10.74 -22.35
C ASP A 109 15.84 12.26 -22.24
N LEU A 110 15.18 12.86 -21.24
CA LEU A 110 15.24 14.29 -20.94
C LEU A 110 16.25 14.55 -19.82
N GLN A 111 16.97 15.67 -19.90
CA GLN A 111 17.86 16.12 -18.82
C GLN A 111 17.07 17.00 -17.84
N GLU A 112 17.32 16.82 -16.54
CA GLU A 112 16.80 17.66 -15.45
C GLU A 112 15.26 17.87 -15.46
N VAL A 113 14.50 16.76 -15.37
CA VAL A 113 13.03 16.82 -15.33
C VAL A 113 12.50 16.79 -13.91
N THR A 114 11.69 17.79 -13.57
CA THR A 114 10.81 17.79 -12.39
C THR A 114 9.37 17.64 -12.87
N VAL A 115 8.60 16.74 -12.24
CA VAL A 115 7.17 16.60 -12.49
C VAL A 115 6.40 16.75 -11.19
N ASP A 116 5.64 17.82 -11.09
CA ASP A 116 4.78 18.11 -9.95
C ASP A 116 3.37 17.54 -10.18
N ILE A 117 3.03 16.50 -9.43
CA ILE A 117 1.71 15.84 -9.50
C ILE A 117 0.85 16.40 -8.38
N ASN A 118 -0.18 17.15 -8.76
CA ASN A 118 -1.14 17.76 -7.84
C ASN A 118 -2.51 17.10 -8.01
N ALA A 119 -3.17 16.76 -6.91
CA ALA A 119 -4.57 16.35 -6.91
C ALA A 119 -5.44 17.58 -6.64
N LEU A 120 -6.30 17.93 -7.60
CA LEU A 120 -7.29 18.99 -7.38
C LEU A 120 -8.41 18.43 -6.50
N TYR A 121 -8.49 18.90 -5.26
CA TYR A 121 -9.64 18.67 -4.40
C TYR A 121 -10.73 19.67 -4.77
N SER A 122 -11.77 19.21 -5.45
CA SER A 122 -13.02 19.98 -5.55
C SER A 122 -13.81 19.71 -4.27
N LEU A 123 -13.62 20.59 -3.28
CA LEU A 123 -14.56 20.74 -2.17
C LEU A 123 -15.76 21.51 -2.75
N GLN A 124 -16.71 20.80 -3.36
CA GLN A 124 -18.06 21.32 -3.35
C GLN A 124 -18.60 21.06 -1.95
N ASP A 125 -18.95 22.15 -1.27
CA ASP A 125 -19.45 22.21 0.10
C ASP A 125 -20.53 21.15 0.42
#